data_AF-A0A7X3ZCS1-F1
#
_entry.id   AF-A0A7X3ZCS1-F1
#
_cell.length_a   1.000
_cell.length_b   1.000
_cell.length_c   1.000
_cell.angle_alpha   90.00
_cell.angle_beta   90.00
_cell.angle_gamma   90.00
#
_symmetry.space_group_name_H-M   'P 1'
#
loop_
_entity.id
_entity.type
_entity.pdbx_description
1 polymer ?
#
loop_
_entity_poly.entity_id
_entity_poly.type
_entity_poly.pdbx_seq_one_letter_code
_entity_poly.pdbx_strand_id
1 'polypeptide(L)'
;SLPDLFAGKLHVILCRRWQTRVKGRDWYDLVWYAGRHPQVRMSHLEERMRQSGDYRDETPLTRGRLMELLNQAVDQLDVGRAQDDVVRFVRDPRPIDVWSRDFFREVVQRIEIS
;
A
#
# COMPACT_ATOMS: atom_id res chain seq x y z
N SER A 1 9.29 7.57 12.72
CA SER A 1 7.98 8.17 13.06
C SER A 1 6.85 7.32 12.46
N LEU A 2 5.57 7.59 12.78
CA LEU A 2 4.44 6.90 12.13
C LEU A 2 4.43 7.10 10.60
N PRO A 3 4.64 8.33 10.07
CA PRO A 3 4.78 8.54 8.62
C PRO A 3 5.90 7.74 7.95
N ASP A 4 7.01 7.50 8.65
CA ASP A 4 8.12 6.67 8.13
C ASP A 4 7.76 5.18 8.09
N LEU A 5 7.01 4.71 9.09
CA LEU A 5 6.50 3.35 9.11
C LEU A 5 5.49 3.13 8.01
N PHE A 6 4.61 4.11 7.77
CA PHE A 6 3.65 4.03 6.67
C PHE A 6 4.35 4.05 5.31
N ALA A 7 5.36 4.90 5.11
CA ALA A 7 6.22 4.87 3.91
C ALA A 7 6.84 3.49 3.70
N GLY A 8 7.28 2.82 4.76
CA GLY A 8 7.76 1.44 4.69
C GLY A 8 6.70 0.44 4.21
N LYS A 9 5.44 0.61 4.61
CA LYS A 9 4.32 -0.23 4.15
C LYS A 9 3.99 0.02 2.68
N LEU A 10 3.96 1.28 2.25
CA LEU A 10 3.74 1.62 0.84
C LEU A 10 4.85 1.07 -0.05
N HIS A 11 6.12 1.18 0.37
CA HIS A 11 7.24 0.57 -0.35
C HIS A 11 7.05 -0.94 -0.56
N VAL A 12 6.60 -1.66 0.48
CA VAL A 12 6.32 -3.09 0.35
C VAL A 12 5.23 -3.37 -0.70
N ILE A 13 4.13 -2.62 -0.68
CA ILE A 13 3.03 -2.79 -1.64
C ILE A 13 3.46 -2.47 -3.07
N LEU A 14 4.24 -1.40 -3.25
CA LEU A 14 4.61 -0.88 -4.57
C LEU A 14 5.80 -1.61 -5.19
N CYS A 15 6.75 -2.07 -4.38
CA CYS A 15 8.07 -2.46 -4.88
C CYS A 15 8.40 -3.93 -4.63
N ARG A 16 7.73 -4.63 -3.70
CA ARG A 16 8.02 -6.06 -3.50
C ARG A 16 7.25 -6.92 -4.50
N ARG A 17 8.01 -7.58 -5.38
CA ARG A 17 7.48 -8.58 -6.33
C ARG A 17 7.14 -9.88 -5.60
N TRP A 18 5.89 -10.04 -5.24
CA TRP A 18 5.39 -11.33 -4.79
C TRP A 18 4.99 -12.16 -6.01
N GLN A 19 5.94 -12.94 -6.55
CA GLN A 19 5.81 -13.67 -7.82
C GLN A 19 4.42 -14.30 -8.05
N THR A 20 4.03 -15.22 -7.17
CA THR A 20 2.77 -15.97 -7.27
C THR A 20 1.86 -15.80 -6.05
N ARG A 21 2.35 -15.13 -5.00
CA ARG A 21 1.66 -15.01 -3.72
C ARG A 21 1.12 -13.60 -3.55
N VAL A 22 -0.10 -13.45 -3.05
CA VAL A 22 -0.58 -12.17 -2.53
C VAL A 22 -0.38 -12.15 -1.03
N LYS A 23 0.11 -11.02 -0.49
CA LYS A 23 0.28 -10.82 0.96
C LYS A 23 -0.85 -9.95 1.48
N GLY A 24 -1.92 -10.57 1.93
CA GLY A 24 -3.10 -9.87 2.46
C GLY A 24 -2.77 -8.98 3.65
N ARG A 25 -1.79 -9.35 4.48
CA ARG A 25 -1.35 -8.52 5.62
C ARG A 25 -0.86 -7.13 5.22
N ASP A 26 -0.17 -7.00 4.09
CA ASP A 26 0.34 -5.70 3.65
C ASP A 26 -0.82 -4.76 3.28
N TRP A 27 -1.86 -5.30 2.63
CA TRP A 27 -3.09 -4.60 2.30
C TRP A 27 -3.94 -4.28 3.55
N TYR A 28 -3.95 -5.16 4.54
CA TYR A 28 -4.58 -4.89 5.83
C TYR A 28 -3.91 -3.72 6.55
N ASP A 29 -2.58 -3.69 6.57
CA ASP A 29 -1.82 -2.59 7.15
C ASP A 29 -2.12 -1.28 6.40
N LEU A 30 -2.21 -1.28 5.07
CA LEU A 30 -2.62 -0.10 4.29
C LEU A 30 -3.97 0.45 4.74
N VAL A 31 -4.99 -0.40 4.88
CA VAL A 31 -6.33 0.01 5.34
C VAL A 31 -6.24 0.60 6.75
N TRP A 32 -5.46 -0.02 7.63
CA TRP A 32 -5.29 0.45 9.00
C TRP A 32 -4.64 1.84 9.06
N TYR A 33 -3.55 2.05 8.32
CA TYR A 33 -2.85 3.34 8.26
C TYR A 33 -3.72 4.41 7.61
N ALA A 34 -4.29 4.17 6.43
CA ALA A 34 -5.13 5.12 5.73
C ALA A 34 -6.37 5.56 6.53
N GLY A 35 -6.89 4.70 7.42
CA GLY A 35 -8.03 5.03 8.28
C GLY A 35 -7.69 5.71 9.61
N ARG A 36 -6.42 5.73 10.04
CA ARG A 36 -6.03 6.20 11.39
C ARG A 36 -4.88 7.19 11.39
N HIS A 37 -3.88 6.92 10.56
CA HIS A 37 -2.65 7.69 10.45
C HIS A 37 -2.28 7.82 8.96
N PRO A 38 -3.07 8.58 8.17
CA PRO A 38 -2.96 8.61 6.71
C PRO A 38 -1.70 9.31 6.20
N GLN A 39 -0.96 9.97 7.09
CA GLN A 39 0.21 10.78 6.76
C GLN A 39 1.39 9.88 6.38
N VAL A 40 1.96 10.11 5.21
CA VAL A 40 3.17 9.46 4.72
C VAL A 40 4.25 10.48 4.43
N ARG A 41 5.48 10.19 4.89
CA ARG A 41 6.64 11.02 4.58
C ARG A 41 7.15 10.69 3.18
N MET A 42 6.89 11.58 2.22
CA MET A 42 7.20 11.31 0.79
C MET A 42 8.69 11.10 0.55
N SER A 43 9.54 11.94 1.15
CA SER A 43 11.00 11.85 0.99
C SER A 43 11.55 10.50 1.45
N HIS A 44 11.01 9.95 2.55
CA HIS A 44 11.42 8.65 3.09
C HIS A 44 10.92 7.48 2.25
N LEU A 45 9.74 7.59 1.65
CA LEU A 45 9.25 6.61 0.68
C LEU A 45 10.14 6.60 -0.58
N GLU A 46 10.37 7.77 -1.16
CA GLU A 46 11.19 7.93 -2.37
C GLU A 46 12.60 7.38 -2.14
N GLU A 47 13.24 7.74 -1.03
CA GLU A 47 14.58 7.25 -0.68
C GLU A 47 14.64 5.72 -0.70
N ARG A 48 13.66 5.04 -0.10
CA ARG A 48 13.58 3.58 -0.10
C ARG A 48 13.38 2.99 -1.48
N MET A 49 12.51 3.58 -2.30
CA MET A 49 12.27 3.11 -3.66
C MET A 49 13.51 3.27 -4.54
N ARG A 50 14.27 4.35 -4.36
CA ARG A 50 15.57 4.57 -5.04
C ARG A 50 16.61 3.56 -4.57
N GLN A 51 16.74 3.35 -3.26
CA GLN A 51 17.69 2.39 -2.68
C GLN A 51 17.43 0.95 -3.15
N SER A 52 16.17 0.54 -3.30
CA SER A 52 15.82 -0.77 -3.85
C SER A 52 15.89 -0.85 -5.38
N GLY A 53 16.09 0.29 -6.06
CA GLY A 53 16.19 0.39 -7.51
C GLY A 53 14.87 0.35 -8.26
N ASP A 54 13.74 0.51 -7.54
CA ASP A 54 12.36 0.48 -8.05
C ASP A 54 11.85 1.86 -8.48
N TYR A 55 12.57 2.94 -8.15
CA TYR A 55 12.33 4.29 -8.68
C TYR A 55 13.63 4.88 -9.21
N ARG A 56 13.71 5.08 -10.53
CA ARG A 56 14.94 5.51 -11.24
C ARG A 56 14.79 6.85 -11.94
N ASP A 57 13.62 7.47 -11.85
CA ASP A 57 13.35 8.76 -12.48
C ASP A 57 14.24 9.84 -11.83
N GLU A 58 14.78 10.75 -12.64
CA GLU A 58 15.61 11.85 -12.14
C GLU A 58 14.79 12.88 -11.35
N THR A 59 13.49 12.95 -11.62
CA THR A 59 12.56 13.85 -10.92
C THR A 59 12.09 13.27 -9.58
N PRO A 60 11.85 14.11 -8.56
CA PRO A 60 11.28 13.69 -7.28
C PRO A 60 9.95 12.95 -7.44
N LEU A 61 9.65 12.06 -6.51
CA LEU A 61 8.38 11.35 -6.48
C LEU A 61 7.25 12.34 -6.17
N THR A 62 6.40 12.59 -7.15
CA THR A 62 5.26 13.51 -6.99
C THR A 62 4.05 12.81 -6.41
N ARG A 63 3.11 13.58 -5.83
CA ARG A 63 1.80 13.06 -5.43
C ARG A 63 1.09 12.35 -6.57
N GLY A 64 1.06 12.95 -7.76
CA GLY A 64 0.42 12.36 -8.94
C GLY A 64 1.03 10.99 -9.26
N ARG A 65 2.36 10.92 -9.30
CA ARG A 65 3.06 9.68 -9.58
C ARG A 65 2.83 8.59 -8.52
N LEU A 66 2.84 8.96 -7.24
CA LEU A 66 2.49 8.03 -6.17
C LEU A 66 1.08 7.48 -6.32
N MET A 67 0.09 8.34 -6.60
CA MET A 67 -1.30 7.93 -6.79
C MET A 67 -1.46 7.01 -8.00
N GLU A 68 -0.75 7.26 -9.11
CA GLU A 68 -0.73 6.35 -10.26
C GLU A 68 -0.21 4.97 -9.88
N LEU A 69 0.94 4.90 -9.20
CA LEU A 69 1.56 3.64 -8.78
C LEU A 69 0.65 2.84 -7.83
N LEU A 70 -0.01 3.53 -6.88
CA LEU A 70 -0.94 2.90 -5.96
C LEU A 70 -2.17 2.35 -6.68
N ASN A 71 -2.76 3.10 -7.62
CA ASN A 71 -3.88 2.60 -8.40
C ASN A 71 -3.49 1.39 -9.27
N GLN A 72 -2.30 1.42 -9.88
CA GLN A 72 -1.77 0.26 -10.61
C GLN A 72 -1.60 -0.97 -9.71
N ALA A 73 -1.10 -0.79 -8.48
CA ALA A 73 -1.01 -1.88 -7.50
C ALA A 73 -2.39 -2.44 -7.14
N VAL A 74 -3.41 -1.59 -6.99
CA VAL A 74 -4.80 -2.01 -6.74
C VAL A 74 -5.38 -2.77 -7.94
N ASP A 75 -5.12 -2.31 -9.17
CA ASP A 75 -5.59 -2.95 -10.39
C ASP A 75 -4.94 -4.33 -10.62
N GLN A 76 -3.77 -4.58 -10.06
CA GLN A 76 -3.08 -5.86 -10.12
C GLN A 76 -3.44 -6.79 -8.95
N LEU A 77 -4.13 -6.29 -7.93
CA LEU A 77 -4.49 -7.07 -6.75
C LEU A 77 -5.51 -8.17 -7.10
N ASP A 78 -5.14 -9.40 -6.76
CA ASP A 78 -6.11 -10.50 -6.57
C ASP A 78 -6.65 -10.39 -5.14
N VAL A 79 -7.83 -9.77 -5.03
CA VAL A 79 -8.47 -9.47 -3.75
C VAL A 79 -8.84 -10.76 -3.01
N GLY A 80 -9.34 -11.79 -3.72
CA GLY A 80 -9.71 -13.06 -3.09
C GLY A 80 -8.51 -13.72 -2.42
N ARG A 81 -7.36 -13.78 -3.10
CA ARG A 81 -6.12 -14.28 -2.50
C ARG A 81 -5.62 -13.43 -1.35
N ALA A 82 -5.83 -12.11 -1.39
CA ALA A 82 -5.49 -11.22 -0.29
C ALA A 82 -6.35 -11.52 0.96
N GLN A 83 -7.66 -11.69 0.77
CA GLN A 83 -8.59 -12.07 1.83
C GLN A 83 -8.20 -13.42 2.44
N ASP A 84 -7.96 -14.43 1.61
CA ASP A 84 -7.56 -15.78 2.06
C ASP A 84 -6.25 -15.81 2.86
N ASP A 85 -5.28 -14.96 2.49
CA ASP A 85 -4.01 -14.82 3.21
C ASP A 85 -4.21 -14.13 4.56
N VAL A 86 -5.02 -13.07 4.67
CA VAL A 86 -5.15 -12.29 5.91
C VAL A 86 -6.17 -12.87 6.91
N VAL A 87 -7.25 -13.49 6.42
CA VAL A 87 -8.39 -13.93 7.26
C VAL A 87 -7.97 -14.87 8.39
N ARG A 88 -6.91 -15.66 8.16
CA ARG A 88 -6.37 -16.64 9.12
C ARG A 88 -5.65 -15.99 10.31
N PHE A 89 -5.32 -14.71 10.20
CA PHE A 89 -4.53 -13.97 11.20
C PHE A 89 -5.34 -12.95 11.98
N VAL A 90 -6.61 -12.72 11.61
CA VAL A 90 -7.49 -11.77 12.30
C VAL A 90 -8.50 -12.50 13.19
N ARG A 91 -8.86 -11.86 14.30
CA ARG A 91 -9.87 -12.40 15.22
C ARG A 91 -11.30 -12.23 14.69
N ASP A 92 -11.53 -11.15 13.95
CA ASP A 92 -12.82 -10.82 13.35
C ASP A 92 -12.62 -10.59 11.85
N PRO A 93 -13.18 -11.43 10.97
CA PRO A 93 -12.99 -11.32 9.53
C PRO A 93 -13.88 -10.25 8.88
N ARG A 94 -14.93 -9.76 9.56
CA ARG A 94 -15.92 -8.83 8.98
C ARG A 94 -15.31 -7.58 8.31
N PRO A 95 -14.24 -6.95 8.85
CA PRO A 95 -13.61 -5.81 8.18
C PRO A 95 -12.93 -6.15 6.84
N ILE A 96 -12.72 -7.43 6.53
CA ILE A 96 -12.12 -7.92 5.28
C ILE A 96 -13.20 -8.22 4.23
N ASP A 97 -14.45 -8.47 4.64
CA ASP A 97 -15.56 -8.80 3.72
C ASP A 97 -15.85 -7.67 2.72
N VAL A 98 -15.56 -6.42 3.11
CA VAL A 98 -15.75 -5.24 2.26
C VAL A 98 -14.64 -5.05 1.23
N TRP A 99 -13.59 -5.87 1.26
CA TRP A 99 -12.46 -5.71 0.36
C TRP A 99 -12.88 -5.97 -1.09
N SER A 100 -12.60 -4.97 -1.91
CA SER A 100 -12.76 -4.98 -3.35
C SER A 100 -11.75 -4.00 -3.93
N ARG A 101 -11.53 -4.04 -5.25
CA ARG A 101 -10.64 -3.06 -5.89
C ARG A 101 -11.15 -1.63 -5.70
N ASP A 102 -12.46 -1.42 -5.79
CA ASP A 102 -13.06 -0.10 -5.56
C ASP A 102 -12.89 0.36 -4.12
N PHE A 103 -13.05 -0.54 -3.15
CA PHE A 103 -12.72 -0.24 -1.76
C PHE A 103 -11.25 0.20 -1.61
N PHE A 104 -10.31 -0.50 -2.23
CA PHE A 104 -8.90 -0.11 -2.15
C PHE A 104 -8.58 1.19 -2.90
N ARG A 105 -9.28 1.51 -3.99
CA ARG A 105 -9.19 2.82 -4.66
C ARG A 105 -9.60 3.95 -3.71
N GLU A 106 -10.68 3.78 -2.96
CA GLU A 106 -11.11 4.73 -1.93
C GLU A 106 -10.09 4.83 -0.79
N VAL A 107 -9.50 3.71 -0.37
CA VAL A 107 -8.47 3.66 0.68
C VAL A 107 -7.23 4.45 0.28
N VAL A 108 -6.70 4.27 -0.94
CA VAL A 108 -5.48 4.98 -1.37
C VAL A 108 -5.70 6.49 -1.51
N GLN A 109 -6.92 6.94 -1.81
CA GLN A 109 -7.25 8.37 -1.86
C GLN A 109 -7.16 9.08 -0.51
N ARG A 110 -7.27 8.34 0.60
CA ARG A 110 -7.16 8.89 1.96
C ARG A 110 -5.73 9.18 2.38
N ILE A 111 -4.73 8.76 1.61
CA ILE A 111 -3.31 8.98 1.96
C ILE A 111 -2.97 10.47 1.85
N GLU A 112 -2.40 11.00 2.91
CA GLU A 112 -1.96 12.38 3.03
C GLU A 112 -0.44 12.44 2.95
N ILE A 113 0.09 13.36 2.17
CA ILE A 113 1.54 13.50 2.00
C ILE A 113 2.05 14.58 2.95
N SER A 114 3.05 14.22 3.74
CA SER A 114 3.83 15.12 4.60
C SER A 114 5.25 15.30 4.08
#